data_AF-V5GB52-F1
#
_entry.id   AF-V5GB52-F1
#
_cell.length_a   1.000
_cell.length_b   1.000
_cell.length_c   1.000
_cell.angle_alpha   90.00
_cell.angle_beta   90.00
_cell.angle_gamma   90.00
#
_symmetry.space_group_name_H-M   'P 1'
#
loop_
_entity.id
_entity.type
_entity.pdbx_description
1 polymer ?
#
loop_
_entity_poly.entity_id
_entity_poly.type
_entity_poly.pdbx_seq_one_letter_code
_entity_poly.pdbx_strand_id
1 'polypeptide(L)'
;GKGIVFFMDDDNTYSIKLFEEIAKVKKVGVWPVGLVGGLNAETPIIDQRTGKVTGYKSGWKPDRPFAIDMAGFAINVDLILSKPEAQFSYKMEKGLQESEFLSYFTTKEELEPLADNCTKVYVWHTRTEKPSVNGVVPGLEV
;
A
#
# COMPACT_ATOMS: atom_id res chain seq x y z
N GLY A 1 4.09 -18.21 11.97
CA GLY A 1 2.73 -18.01 12.50
C GLY A 1 1.84 -17.52 11.37
N LYS A 2 0.53 -17.79 11.39
CA LYS A 2 -0.36 -17.29 10.32
C LYS A 2 -0.80 -15.87 10.64
N GLY A 3 -0.11 -14.88 10.08
CA GLY A 3 -0.45 -13.46 10.25
C GLY A 3 0.03 -12.63 9.08
N ILE A 4 -0.69 -11.53 8.80
CA ILE A 4 -0.37 -10.57 7.74
C ILE A 4 -0.22 -9.19 8.40
N VAL A 5 0.84 -8.48 8.03
CA VAL A 5 1.07 -7.09 8.44
C VAL A 5 0.63 -6.19 7.30
N PHE A 6 -0.26 -5.26 7.62
CA PHE A 6 -0.75 -4.23 6.72
C PHE A 6 -0.55 -2.86 7.37
N PHE A 7 0.07 -1.92 6.64
CA PHE A 7 0.35 -0.57 7.12
C PHE A 7 -0.82 0.34 6.73
N MET A 8 -1.56 0.80 7.73
CA MET A 8 -2.80 1.55 7.56
C MET A 8 -2.66 2.95 8.14
N ASP A 9 -2.54 3.95 7.27
CA ASP A 9 -2.61 5.34 7.65
C ASP A 9 -4.03 5.70 8.14
N ASP A 10 -4.12 6.66 9.06
CA ASP A 10 -5.34 6.98 9.82
C ASP A 10 -6.36 7.82 9.03
N ASP A 11 -5.94 8.46 7.95
CA ASP A 11 -6.78 9.32 7.11
C ASP A 11 -7.25 8.64 5.80
N ASN A 12 -6.77 7.43 5.52
CA ASN A 12 -7.17 6.63 4.37
C ASN A 12 -8.56 5.98 4.56
N THR A 13 -9.22 5.66 3.45
CA THR A 13 -10.52 4.98 3.43
C THR A 13 -10.35 3.54 2.98
N TYR A 14 -10.85 2.59 3.77
CA TYR A 14 -10.68 1.15 3.55
C TYR A 14 -12.03 0.43 3.40
N SER A 15 -12.21 -0.29 2.30
CA SER A 15 -13.36 -1.18 2.11
C SER A 15 -13.18 -2.45 2.92
N ILE A 16 -14.27 -2.98 3.49
CA ILE A 16 -14.26 -4.32 4.14
C ILE A 16 -13.75 -5.43 3.21
N LYS A 17 -13.98 -5.29 1.90
CA LYS A 17 -13.52 -6.25 0.87
C LYS A 17 -12.00 -6.34 0.80
N LEU A 18 -11.30 -5.27 1.19
CA LEU A 18 -9.84 -5.26 1.22
C LEU A 18 -9.30 -6.31 2.19
N PHE A 19 -9.93 -6.49 3.35
CA PHE A 19 -9.47 -7.42 4.37
C PHE A 19 -9.62 -8.89 3.93
N GLU A 20 -10.61 -9.18 3.08
CA GLU A 20 -10.73 -10.48 2.43
C GLU A 20 -9.57 -10.74 1.46
N GLU A 21 -9.10 -9.72 0.76
CA GLU A 21 -7.90 -9.81 -0.09
C GLU A 21 -6.63 -9.97 0.75
N ILE A 22 -6.45 -9.16 1.80
CA ILE A 22 -5.31 -9.23 2.73
C ILE A 22 -5.16 -10.65 3.31
N ALA A 23 -6.27 -11.31 3.67
CA ALA A 23 -6.24 -12.66 4.22
C ALA A 23 -5.71 -13.72 3.24
N LYS A 24 -5.65 -13.43 1.93
CA LYS A 24 -5.15 -14.35 0.88
C LYS A 24 -3.62 -14.27 0.70
N VAL A 25 -2.97 -13.24 1.25
CA VAL A 25 -1.54 -12.99 1.07
C VAL A 25 -0.70 -14.16 1.60
N LYS A 26 0.26 -14.63 0.80
CA LYS A 26 1.20 -15.69 1.18
C LYS A 26 2.59 -15.13 1.46
N LYS A 27 3.08 -14.19 0.64
CA LYS A 27 4.35 -13.48 0.81
C LYS A 27 4.14 -11.98 0.83
N VAL A 28 3.89 -11.38 -0.33
CA VAL A 28 3.66 -9.93 -0.49
C VAL A 28 2.51 -9.74 -1.48
N GLY A 29 1.36 -9.31 -0.96
CA GLY A 29 0.17 -9.01 -1.75
C GLY A 29 0.16 -7.56 -2.18
N VAL A 30 -0.35 -7.30 -3.39
CA VAL A 30 -0.50 -5.95 -3.94
C VAL A 30 -1.85 -5.74 -4.61
N TRP A 31 -2.33 -4.50 -4.57
CA TRP A 31 -3.61 -4.10 -5.17
C TRP A 31 -3.61 -2.60 -5.56
N PRO A 32 -4.61 -2.15 -6.33
CA PRO A 32 -4.77 -0.75 -6.69
C PRO A 32 -5.14 0.13 -5.49
N VAL A 33 -4.63 1.37 -5.49
CA VAL A 33 -4.98 2.41 -4.51
C VAL A 33 -5.60 3.60 -5.23
N GLY A 34 -6.78 4.04 -4.77
CA GLY A 34 -7.50 5.17 -5.34
C GLY A 34 -6.98 6.52 -4.85
N LEU A 35 -7.21 7.56 -5.66
CA LEU A 35 -6.94 8.98 -5.32
C LEU A 35 -5.48 9.28 -4.93
N VAL A 36 -4.52 8.61 -5.57
CA VAL A 36 -3.09 8.76 -5.28
C VAL A 36 -2.30 9.17 -6.53
N GLY A 37 -1.18 9.87 -6.33
CA GLY A 37 -0.30 10.30 -7.42
C GLY A 37 -0.93 11.27 -8.45
N GLY A 38 -2.06 11.90 -8.11
CA GLY A 38 -2.81 12.75 -9.03
C GLY A 38 -3.68 11.98 -10.05
N LEU A 39 -3.83 10.67 -9.87
CA LEU A 39 -4.66 9.80 -10.70
C LEU A 39 -5.92 9.35 -9.95
N ASN A 40 -6.90 8.82 -10.69
CA ASN A 40 -8.06 8.17 -10.08
C ASN A 40 -7.66 6.91 -9.31
N ALA A 41 -6.63 6.19 -9.78
CA ALA A 41 -5.96 5.13 -9.04
C ALA A 41 -4.54 4.89 -9.58
N GLU A 42 -3.64 4.46 -8.69
CA GLU A 42 -2.39 3.81 -9.07
C GLU A 42 -2.55 2.29 -8.98
N THR A 43 -1.98 1.56 -9.94
CA THR A 43 -2.17 0.11 -10.03
C THR A 43 -0.96 -0.60 -10.63
N PRO A 44 -0.60 -1.80 -10.14
CA PRO A 44 0.33 -2.69 -10.83
C PRO A 44 -0.18 -3.09 -12.23
N ILE A 45 0.73 -3.14 -13.20
CA ILE A 45 0.45 -3.63 -14.55
C ILE A 45 0.67 -5.15 -14.56
N ILE A 46 -0.39 -5.91 -14.82
CA ILE A 46 -0.37 -7.37 -14.78
C ILE A 46 -0.30 -7.94 -16.20
N ASP A 47 0.67 -8.82 -16.45
CA ASP A 47 0.68 -9.66 -17.64
C ASP A 47 -0.44 -10.70 -17.53
N GLN A 48 -1.46 -10.56 -18.36
CA GLN A 48 -2.66 -11.41 -18.35
C GLN A 48 -2.38 -12.89 -18.63
N ARG A 49 -1.25 -13.21 -19.29
CA ARG A 49 -0.86 -14.59 -19.58
C ARG A 49 -0.16 -15.25 -18.41
N THR A 50 0.68 -14.49 -17.70
CA THR A 50 1.52 -15.03 -16.61
C THR A 50 0.97 -14.74 -15.22
N GLY A 51 0.05 -13.78 -15.09
CA GLY A 51 -0.46 -13.28 -13.81
C GLY A 51 0.58 -12.47 -13.02
N LYS A 52 1.71 -12.09 -13.63
CA LYS A 52 2.81 -11.40 -12.94
C LYS A 52 2.75 -9.89 -13.12
N VAL A 53 3.25 -9.17 -12.12
CA VAL A 53 3.47 -7.72 -12.24
C VAL A 53 4.64 -7.46 -13.19
N THR A 54 4.43 -6.61 -14.19
CA THR A 54 5.45 -6.23 -15.17
C THR A 54 5.88 -4.76 -15.03
N GLY A 55 5.06 -3.94 -14.40
CA GLY A 55 5.32 -2.53 -14.11
C GLY A 55 4.21 -1.91 -13.28
N TYR A 56 4.12 -0.59 -13.28
CA TYR A 56 3.14 0.17 -12.49
C TYR A 56 2.59 1.32 -13.32
N LYS A 57 1.29 1.60 -13.13
CA LYS A 57 0.67 2.82 -13.62
C LYS A 57 0.59 3.79 -12.45
N SER A 58 1.60 4.64 -12.33
CA SER A 58 1.75 5.65 -11.27
C SER A 58 1.92 7.04 -11.87
N GLY A 59 1.33 8.05 -11.22
CA GLY A 59 1.41 9.44 -11.66
C GLY A 59 2.66 10.16 -11.18
N TRP A 60 3.33 9.61 -10.15
CA TRP A 60 4.47 10.24 -9.50
C TRP A 60 5.66 9.27 -9.37
N LYS A 61 6.78 9.61 -10.02
CA LYS A 61 7.99 8.78 -10.15
C LYS A 61 7.65 7.31 -10.52
N PRO A 62 7.15 7.06 -11.74
CA PRO A 62 6.75 5.71 -12.15
C PRO A 62 7.92 4.73 -12.28
N ASP A 63 9.16 5.24 -12.45
CA ASP A 63 10.37 4.43 -12.61
C ASP A 63 10.91 3.85 -11.30
N ARG A 64 10.18 4.02 -10.18
CA ARG A 64 10.55 3.43 -8.88
C ARG A 64 10.47 1.90 -8.95
N PRO A 65 11.36 1.17 -8.23
CA PRO A 65 11.32 -0.29 -8.16
C PRO A 65 9.94 -0.84 -7.75
N PHE A 66 9.30 -0.16 -6.80
CA PHE A 66 7.92 -0.39 -6.40
C PHE A 66 7.19 0.95 -6.38
N ALA A 67 6.61 1.36 -7.51
CA ALA A 67 5.75 2.53 -7.60
C ALA A 67 4.33 2.18 -7.08
N ILE A 68 4.27 1.88 -5.78
CA ILE A 68 3.08 1.49 -5.03
C ILE A 68 3.02 2.37 -3.77
N ASP A 69 1.82 2.77 -3.38
CA ASP A 69 1.55 3.49 -2.15
C ASP A 69 1.61 2.58 -0.90
N MET A 70 1.83 3.14 0.28
CA MET A 70 1.89 2.36 1.54
C MET A 70 0.64 1.51 1.77
N ALA A 71 -0.54 2.02 1.40
CA ALA A 71 -1.80 1.30 1.54
C ALA A 71 -2.05 0.25 0.44
N GLY A 72 -1.12 0.12 -0.52
CA GLY A 72 -1.24 -0.73 -1.71
C GLY A 72 -0.66 -2.14 -1.57
N PHE A 73 -0.10 -2.49 -0.41
CA PHE A 73 0.50 -3.80 -0.18
C PHE A 73 0.35 -4.32 1.25
N ALA A 74 0.46 -5.63 1.43
CA ALA A 74 0.64 -6.26 2.74
C ALA A 74 1.62 -7.42 2.67
N ILE A 75 2.23 -7.75 3.83
CA ILE A 75 3.34 -8.71 3.90
C ILE A 75 3.03 -9.79 4.94
N ASN A 76 3.38 -11.03 4.62
CA ASN A 76 3.30 -12.12 5.58
C ASN A 76 4.25 -11.90 6.76
N VAL A 77 3.75 -12.10 7.99
CA VAL A 77 4.53 -11.88 9.21
C VAL A 77 5.79 -12.75 9.28
N ASP A 78 5.74 -13.99 8.79
CA ASP A 78 6.90 -14.89 8.79
C ASP A 78 8.01 -14.36 7.86
N LEU A 79 7.64 -13.68 6.77
CA LEU A 79 8.58 -13.04 5.86
C LEU A 79 9.22 -11.81 6.52
N ILE A 80 8.44 -10.99 7.24
CA ILE A 80 8.97 -9.87 8.04
C ILE A 80 9.97 -10.36 9.08
N LEU A 81 9.58 -11.37 9.87
CA LEU A 81 10.43 -11.92 10.93
C LEU A 81 11.70 -12.59 10.40
N SER A 82 11.71 -13.03 9.14
CA SER A 82 12.89 -13.58 8.48
C SER A 82 13.95 -12.53 8.10
N LYS A 83 13.58 -11.23 8.14
CA LYS A 83 14.44 -10.09 7.78
C LYS A 83 14.42 -9.04 8.91
N PRO A 84 15.02 -9.34 10.08
CA PRO A 84 15.01 -8.43 11.23
C PRO A 84 15.68 -7.08 10.97
N GLU A 85 16.50 -6.97 9.92
CA GLU A 85 17.15 -5.74 9.47
C GLU A 85 16.23 -4.81 8.66
N ALA A 86 15.10 -5.32 8.16
CA ALA A 86 14.19 -4.57 7.30
C ALA A 86 13.45 -3.50 8.10
N GLN A 87 13.74 -2.24 7.80
CA GLN A 87 13.15 -1.07 8.44
C GLN A 87 12.92 0.04 7.42
N PHE A 88 11.96 0.91 7.70
CA PHE A 88 11.81 2.14 6.94
C PHE A 88 12.94 3.11 7.26
N SER A 89 13.62 3.61 6.25
CA SER A 89 14.70 4.59 6.43
C SER A 89 14.14 6.01 6.57
N TYR A 90 14.48 6.67 7.67
CA TYR A 90 14.13 8.08 7.92
C TYR A 90 14.90 9.07 7.04
N LYS A 91 15.92 8.62 6.31
CA LYS A 91 16.80 9.49 5.50
C LYS A 91 16.43 9.50 4.03
N MET A 92 15.45 8.71 3.62
CA MET A 92 15.10 8.57 2.21
C MET A 92 14.35 9.76 1.67
N GLU A 93 14.53 9.98 0.37
CA GLU A 93 13.70 10.91 -0.38
C GLU A 93 12.23 10.46 -0.32
N LYS A 94 11.31 11.43 -0.27
CA LYS A 94 9.87 11.14 -0.28
C LYS A 94 9.53 10.13 -1.37
N GLY A 95 8.66 9.18 -1.05
CA GLY A 95 8.15 8.15 -1.96
C GLY A 95 9.17 7.12 -2.47
N LEU A 96 10.38 7.02 -1.91
CA LEU A 96 11.24 5.83 -2.09
C LEU A 96 11.18 4.86 -0.91
N GLN A 97 10.50 5.26 0.16
CA GLN A 97 10.43 4.53 1.42
C GLN A 97 9.77 3.15 1.25
N GLU A 98 8.68 3.07 0.50
CA GLU A 98 7.99 1.82 0.18
C GLU A 98 8.87 0.91 -0.67
N SER A 99 9.56 1.48 -1.66
CA SER A 99 10.45 0.74 -2.55
C SER A 99 11.64 0.12 -1.81
N GLU A 100 12.28 0.87 -0.92
CA GLU A 100 13.39 0.35 -0.12
C GLU A 100 12.90 -0.77 0.81
N PHE A 101 11.79 -0.56 1.51
CA PHE A 101 11.27 -1.55 2.44
C PHE A 101 10.86 -2.84 1.74
N LEU A 102 10.12 -2.77 0.63
CA LEU A 102 9.72 -3.95 -0.14
C LEU A 102 10.90 -4.72 -0.72
N SER A 103 12.00 -4.05 -1.03
CA SER A 103 13.20 -4.67 -1.61
C SER A 103 13.89 -5.69 -0.68
N TYR A 104 13.64 -5.63 0.64
CA TYR A 104 14.12 -6.64 1.58
C TYR A 104 13.40 -7.99 1.43
N PHE A 105 12.18 -7.99 0.87
CA PHE A 105 11.26 -9.12 0.98
C PHE A 105 10.92 -9.80 -0.34
N THR A 106 10.94 -9.06 -1.45
CA THR A 106 10.39 -9.55 -2.72
C THR A 106 11.03 -8.85 -3.91
N THR A 107 10.87 -9.44 -5.09
CA THR A 107 11.00 -8.72 -6.37
C THR A 107 9.62 -8.41 -6.95
N LYS A 108 9.58 -7.57 -7.99
CA LYS A 108 8.35 -7.21 -8.71
C LYS A 108 7.61 -8.44 -9.25
N GLU A 109 8.34 -9.40 -9.80
CA GLU A 109 7.77 -10.60 -10.43
C GLU A 109 7.25 -11.63 -9.42
N GLU A 110 7.59 -11.46 -8.14
CA GLU A 110 7.16 -12.30 -7.01
C GLU A 110 5.96 -11.73 -6.26
N LEU A 111 5.55 -10.50 -6.56
CA LEU A 111 4.35 -9.88 -6.00
C LEU A 111 3.11 -10.70 -6.35
N GLU A 112 2.17 -10.77 -5.41
CA GLU A 112 0.90 -11.48 -5.55
C GLU A 112 -0.22 -10.47 -5.88
N PRO A 113 -0.69 -10.40 -7.15
CA PRO A 113 -1.76 -9.47 -7.52
C PRO A 113 -3.09 -9.92 -6.93
N LEU A 114 -3.72 -9.05 -6.17
CA LEU A 114 -5.02 -9.27 -5.54
C LEU A 114 -6.05 -8.28 -6.09
N ALA A 115 -7.25 -8.24 -5.50
CA ALA A 115 -8.36 -7.40 -5.94
C ALA A 115 -8.70 -7.62 -7.43
N ASP A 116 -8.86 -8.91 -7.79
CA ASP A 116 -9.18 -9.37 -9.14
C ASP A 116 -8.12 -8.93 -10.18
N ASN A 117 -6.87 -9.40 -9.99
CA ASN A 117 -5.71 -9.03 -10.80
C ASN A 117 -5.54 -7.51 -10.96
N CYS A 118 -5.66 -6.79 -9.85
CA CYS A 118 -5.52 -5.35 -9.79
C CYS A 118 -6.52 -4.56 -10.66
N THR A 119 -7.73 -5.08 -10.86
CA THR A 119 -8.81 -4.39 -11.59
C THR A 119 -9.82 -3.69 -10.68
N LYS A 120 -9.81 -3.98 -9.37
CA LYS A 120 -10.73 -3.39 -8.39
C LYS A 120 -9.98 -2.55 -7.36
N VAL A 121 -10.55 -1.39 -7.03
CA VAL A 121 -10.03 -0.49 -5.99
C VAL A 121 -10.83 -0.70 -4.71
N TYR A 122 -10.15 -1.09 -3.63
CA TYR A 122 -10.75 -1.31 -2.31
C TYR A 122 -10.16 -0.44 -1.20
N VAL A 123 -9.23 0.45 -1.55
CA VAL A 123 -8.60 1.42 -0.65
C VAL A 123 -8.39 2.74 -1.38
N TRP A 124 -8.56 3.84 -0.67
CA TRP A 124 -8.39 5.20 -1.20
C TRP A 124 -7.51 6.01 -0.26
N HIS A 125 -6.53 6.70 -0.83
CA HIS A 125 -5.67 7.64 -0.13
C HIS A 125 -6.40 8.99 0.06
N THR A 126 -7.48 8.96 0.83
CA THR A 126 -8.19 10.18 1.23
C THR A 126 -7.32 11.03 2.16
N ARG A 127 -7.66 12.31 2.27
CA ARG A 127 -7.04 13.22 3.23
C ARG A 127 -8.12 14.07 3.86
N THR A 128 -8.03 14.26 5.18
CA THR A 128 -8.95 15.14 5.90
C THR A 128 -8.53 16.59 5.72
N GLU A 129 -9.47 17.45 5.34
CA GLU A 129 -9.20 18.88 5.29
C GLU A 129 -9.01 19.44 6.71
N LYS A 130 -8.10 20.40 6.86
CA LYS A 130 -7.85 21.04 8.15
C LYS A 130 -9.10 21.82 8.58
N PRO A 131 -9.71 21.50 9.75
CA PRO A 131 -10.93 22.18 10.18
C PRO A 131 -10.65 23.63 10.58
N SER A 132 -11.62 24.52 10.31
CA SER A 132 -11.67 25.87 10.89
C SER A 132 -12.43 25.81 12.21
N VAL A 133 -11.71 25.98 13.33
CA VAL A 133 -12.30 25.96 14.68
C VAL A 133 -12.48 27.40 15.15
N ASN A 134 -13.74 27.86 15.17
CA ASN A 134 -14.10 29.23 15.58
C ASN A 134 -14.80 29.29 16.95
N GLY A 135 -14.85 28.17 17.68
CA GLY A 135 -15.50 28.07 18.97
C GLY A 135 -14.98 26.88 19.76
N VAL A 136 -15.07 26.98 21.09
CA VAL A 136 -14.68 25.92 22.02
C VAL A 136 -15.93 25.49 22.77
N VAL A 137 -16.13 24.18 22.92
CA VAL A 137 -17.15 23.63 23.81
C VAL A 137 -16.53 23.49 25.20
N PRO A 138 -16.94 24.28 26.20
CA PRO A 138 -16.31 24.26 27.53
C PRO A 138 -16.49 22.90 28.21
N GLY A 139 -15.44 22.42 28.87
CA GLY A 139 -15.47 21.20 29.68
C GLY A 139 -15.20 19.89 28.92
N LEU A 140 -14.95 19.94 27.60
CA LEU A 140 -14.40 18.81 26.86
C LEU A 140 -12.86 18.89 26.83
N GLU A 141 -12.20 17.80 27.22
CA GLU A 141 -10.79 17.56 26.91
C GLU A 141 -10.74 16.89 25.52
N VAL A 142 -10.26 17.64 24.53
CA VAL A 142 -10.13 17.22 23.13
C VAL A 142 -8.68 17.35 22.67
#